data_AF-A0A8T1Z7Q1-F1
#
_entry.id   AF-A0A8T1Z7Q1-F1
#
_cell.length_a   1.000
_cell.length_b   1.000
_cell.length_c   1.000
_cell.angle_alpha   90.00
_cell.angle_beta   90.00
_cell.angle_gamma   90.00
#
_symmetry.space_group_name_H-M   'P 1'
#
loop_
_entity.id
_entity.type
_entity.pdbx_description
1 polymer ?
#
loop_
_entity_poly.entity_id
_entity_poly.type
_entity_poly.pdbx_seq_one_letter_code
_entity_poly.pdbx_strand_id
1 'polypeptide(L)'
;MGNQMETHNTENVNDFIVDPSHVKLVNWIFKTHPETSVKVKLQNQQLRTTCMNLLVGIIQKLYHKPLHDLSESELSKVSEDLSDLTKVGFDLQWLRSKLGKVCLDRKNHCASEARIGEIEQHVKKLEVMMSDLKADLEEEKTKLKRL
;
A
#
# COMPACT_ATOMS: atom_id res chain seq x y z
N MET A 1 -31.59 -28.91 -15.88
CA MET A 1 -30.66 -28.05 -15.12
C MET A 1 -29.37 -27.99 -15.92
N GLY A 2 -29.19 -26.93 -16.71
CA GLY A 2 -28.00 -26.76 -17.53
C GLY A 2 -26.88 -26.19 -16.67
N ASN A 3 -25.76 -26.92 -16.57
CA ASN A 3 -24.52 -26.39 -16.02
C ASN A 3 -23.98 -25.35 -17.00
N GLN A 4 -24.19 -24.07 -16.71
CA GLN A 4 -23.37 -23.00 -17.27
C GLN A 4 -22.02 -23.07 -16.55
N MET A 5 -21.08 -23.82 -17.11
CA MET A 5 -19.67 -23.57 -16.85
C MET A 5 -19.37 -22.21 -17.49
N GLU A 6 -19.31 -21.16 -16.66
CA GLU A 6 -18.69 -19.90 -17.04
C GLU A 6 -17.29 -20.25 -17.57
N THR A 7 -17.13 -20.15 -18.88
CA THR A 7 -15.81 -20.16 -19.49
C THR A 7 -15.17 -18.85 -19.05
N HIS A 8 -14.37 -18.92 -17.97
CA HIS A 8 -13.47 -17.82 -17.64
C HIS A 8 -12.59 -17.61 -18.86
N ASN A 9 -12.93 -16.59 -19.64
CA ASN A 9 -12.18 -16.17 -20.80
C ASN A 9 -10.79 -15.84 -20.27
N THR A 10 -9.76 -16.54 -20.71
CA THR A 10 -8.38 -16.31 -20.27
C THR A 10 -7.52 -16.01 -21.49
N GLU A 11 -6.54 -15.12 -21.33
CA GLU A 11 -5.70 -14.65 -22.43
C GLU A 11 -4.24 -15.07 -22.20
N ASN A 12 -3.53 -15.40 -23.28
CA ASN A 12 -2.11 -15.72 -23.23
C ASN A 12 -1.27 -14.46 -23.43
N VAL A 13 -0.41 -14.13 -22.47
CA VAL A 13 0.55 -13.02 -22.54
C VAL A 13 1.93 -13.55 -22.14
N ASN A 14 2.90 -13.53 -23.06
CA ASN A 14 4.27 -14.01 -22.84
C ASN A 14 4.33 -15.41 -22.19
N ASP A 15 3.53 -16.35 -22.71
CA ASP A 15 3.39 -17.73 -22.23
C ASP A 15 2.75 -17.86 -20.84
N PHE A 16 2.11 -16.81 -20.33
CA PHE A 16 1.29 -16.85 -19.12
C PHE A 16 -0.19 -16.80 -19.49
N ILE A 17 -1.01 -17.64 -18.86
CA ILE A 17 -2.47 -17.51 -18.94
C ILE A 17 -2.91 -16.52 -17.87
N VAL A 18 -3.62 -15.48 -18.28
CA VAL A 18 -3.97 -14.32 -17.45
C VAL A 18 -5.46 -14.03 -17.59
N ASP A 19 -6.08 -13.57 -16.50
CA ASP A 19 -7.44 -13.04 -16.54
C ASP A 19 -7.50 -11.75 -17.40
N PRO A 20 -8.50 -11.56 -18.27
CA PRO A 20 -8.63 -10.39 -19.14
C PRO A 20 -8.55 -9.05 -18.41
N SER A 21 -9.04 -8.99 -17.16
CA SER A 21 -8.95 -7.77 -16.33
C SER A 21 -7.51 -7.37 -16.00
N HIS A 22 -6.57 -8.33 -16.02
CA HIS A 22 -5.17 -8.13 -15.69
C HIS A 22 -4.25 -8.02 -16.92
N VAL A 23 -4.73 -8.32 -18.13
CA VAL A 23 -3.93 -8.35 -19.37
C VAL A 23 -3.20 -7.02 -19.61
N LYS A 24 -3.87 -5.88 -19.40
CA LYS A 24 -3.24 -4.56 -19.55
C LYS A 24 -2.06 -4.38 -18.60
N LEU A 25 -2.21 -4.83 -17.36
CA LEU A 25 -1.16 -4.74 -16.35
C LEU A 25 0.01 -5.66 -16.69
N VAL A 26 -0.27 -6.91 -17.07
CA VAL A 26 0.79 -7.87 -17.44
C VAL A 26 1.56 -7.42 -18.68
N ASN A 27 0.87 -6.89 -19.69
CA ASN A 27 1.53 -6.27 -20.84
C ASN A 27 2.42 -5.09 -20.43
N TRP A 28 1.96 -4.25 -19.50
CA TRP A 28 2.76 -3.15 -18.98
C TRP A 28 4.02 -3.64 -18.24
N ILE A 29 3.93 -4.73 -17.45
CA ILE A 29 5.08 -5.34 -16.76
C ILE A 29 6.13 -5.71 -17.79
N PHE A 30 5.78 -6.48 -18.81
CA PHE A 30 6.77 -6.96 -19.78
C PHE A 30 7.27 -5.89 -20.75
N LYS A 31 6.50 -4.84 -20.98
CA LYS A 31 6.97 -3.67 -21.73
C LYS A 31 8.00 -2.85 -20.94
N THR A 32 7.80 -2.71 -19.63
CA THR A 32 8.60 -1.82 -18.77
C THR A 32 9.79 -2.55 -18.14
N HIS A 33 9.59 -3.81 -17.81
CA HIS A 33 10.53 -4.70 -17.12
C HIS A 33 10.58 -6.06 -17.84
N PRO A 34 11.05 -6.12 -19.10
CA PRO A 34 11.12 -7.36 -19.88
C PRO A 34 11.96 -8.46 -19.21
N GLU A 35 12.90 -8.08 -18.34
CA GLU A 35 13.72 -9.00 -17.53
C GLU A 35 12.91 -9.86 -16.55
N THR A 36 11.69 -9.44 -16.22
CA THR A 36 10.84 -9.98 -15.14
C THR A 36 10.75 -11.51 -15.13
N SER A 37 10.63 -12.16 -16.29
CA SER A 37 10.48 -13.62 -16.36
C SER A 37 11.55 -14.33 -17.19
N VAL A 38 12.66 -13.67 -17.53
CA VAL A 38 13.68 -14.24 -18.45
C VAL A 38 14.29 -15.53 -17.91
N LYS A 39 14.45 -15.64 -16.58
CA LYS A 39 15.06 -16.81 -15.92
C LYS A 39 14.02 -17.79 -15.36
N VAL A 40 12.74 -17.60 -15.65
CA VAL A 40 11.66 -18.46 -15.14
C VAL A 40 11.70 -19.80 -15.85
N LYS A 41 11.84 -20.89 -15.09
CA LYS A 41 11.95 -22.27 -15.61
C LYS A 41 10.67 -23.10 -15.42
N LEU A 42 9.55 -22.45 -15.13
CA LEU A 42 8.27 -23.12 -14.89
C LEU A 42 7.68 -23.65 -16.20
N GLN A 43 7.55 -24.97 -16.31
CA GLN A 43 6.91 -25.65 -17.44
C GLN A 43 5.41 -25.92 -17.19
N ASN A 44 5.01 -26.09 -15.93
CA ASN A 44 3.62 -26.33 -15.58
C ASN A 44 2.79 -25.03 -15.72
N GLN A 45 1.78 -25.05 -16.59
CA GLN A 45 0.99 -23.88 -16.89
C GLN A 45 0.22 -23.33 -15.67
N GLN A 46 -0.31 -24.20 -14.82
CA GLN A 46 -1.04 -23.80 -13.61
C GLN A 46 -0.13 -23.06 -12.62
N LEU A 47 1.13 -23.50 -12.49
CA LEU A 47 2.12 -22.81 -11.66
C LEU A 47 2.49 -21.45 -12.25
N ARG A 48 2.68 -21.35 -13.58
CA ARG A 48 2.93 -20.07 -14.26
C ARG A 48 1.80 -19.07 -13.99
N THR A 49 0.56 -19.50 -14.15
CA THR A 49 -0.64 -18.68 -13.88
C THR A 49 -0.69 -18.25 -12.41
N THR A 50 -0.46 -19.16 -11.48
CA THR A 50 -0.44 -18.84 -10.04
C THR A 50 0.62 -17.81 -9.70
N CYS A 51 1.85 -17.96 -10.22
CA CYS A 51 2.92 -17.00 -10.01
C CYS A 51 2.60 -15.63 -10.63
N MET A 52 2.00 -15.58 -11.82
CA MET A 52 1.61 -14.33 -12.46
C MET A 52 0.50 -13.61 -11.68
N ASN A 53 -0.49 -14.35 -11.18
CA ASN A 53 -1.54 -13.78 -10.33
C ASN A 53 -0.98 -13.22 -9.03
N LEU A 54 -0.02 -13.92 -8.42
CA LEU A 54 0.69 -13.41 -7.24
C LEU A 54 1.45 -12.11 -7.54
N LEU A 55 2.16 -12.06 -8.67
CA LEU A 55 2.88 -10.86 -9.14
C LEU A 55 1.93 -9.67 -9.36
N VAL A 56 0.79 -9.92 -10.02
CA VAL A 56 -0.28 -8.92 -10.22
C VAL A 56 -0.79 -8.40 -8.87
N GLY A 57 -1.05 -9.29 -7.91
CA GLY A 57 -1.49 -8.92 -6.56
C GLY A 57 -0.45 -8.07 -5.80
N ILE A 58 0.84 -8.37 -5.96
CA ILE A 58 1.93 -7.55 -5.40
C ILE A 58 1.90 -6.14 -5.99
N ILE A 59 1.76 -6.01 -7.32
CA ILE A 59 1.72 -4.70 -7.98
C ILE A 59 0.50 -3.90 -7.54
N GLN A 60 -0.68 -4.53 -7.46
CA GLN A 60 -1.90 -3.89 -6.95
C GLN A 60 -1.67 -3.33 -5.53
N LYS A 61 -1.05 -4.10 -4.64
CA LYS A 61 -0.71 -3.63 -3.28
C LYS A 61 0.28 -2.47 -3.28
N LEU A 62 1.35 -2.53 -4.07
CA LEU A 62 2.44 -1.54 -4.02
C LEU A 62 2.18 -0.25 -4.81
N TYR A 63 1.31 -0.28 -5.82
CA TYR A 63 1.05 0.86 -6.70
C TYR A 63 -0.35 1.44 -6.58
N HIS A 64 -1.34 0.65 -6.15
CA HIS A 64 -2.74 1.06 -6.20
C HIS A 64 -3.42 1.12 -4.83
N LYS A 65 -2.89 0.43 -3.82
CA LYS A 65 -3.43 0.51 -2.46
C LYS A 65 -2.97 1.83 -1.78
N PRO A 66 -3.87 2.57 -1.12
CA PRO A 66 -3.49 3.74 -0.33
C PRO A 66 -2.49 3.39 0.77
N LEU A 67 -1.58 4.32 1.07
CA LEU A 67 -0.49 4.08 2.01
C LEU A 67 -0.98 3.77 3.44
N HIS A 68 -2.05 4.44 3.88
CA HIS A 68 -2.63 4.25 5.21
C HIS A 68 -3.37 2.92 5.35
N ASP A 69 -3.80 2.31 4.24
CA ASP A 69 -4.45 1.00 4.24
C ASP A 69 -3.43 -0.16 4.22
N LEU A 70 -2.14 0.14 4.02
CA LEU A 70 -1.09 -0.87 4.03
C LEU A 70 -0.62 -1.12 5.47
N SER A 71 -0.78 -2.36 5.93
CA SER A 71 -0.25 -2.82 7.21
C SER A 71 1.19 -3.33 7.08
N GLU A 72 1.91 -3.37 8.21
CA GLU A 72 3.26 -3.93 8.25
C GLU A 72 3.31 -5.43 7.95
N SER A 73 2.28 -6.17 8.36
CA SER A 73 2.14 -7.60 8.05
C SER A 73 1.89 -7.82 6.55
N GLU A 74 1.09 -6.98 5.89
CA GLU A 74 0.92 -7.04 4.43
C GLU A 74 2.21 -6.76 3.68
N LEU A 75 3.00 -5.75 4.10
CA LEU A 75 4.29 -5.44 3.48
C LEU A 75 5.31 -6.56 3.71
N SER A 76 5.29 -7.17 4.89
CA SER A 76 6.08 -8.37 5.19
C SER A 76 5.69 -9.53 4.28
N LYS A 77 4.39 -9.76 4.09
CA LYS A 77 3.89 -10.79 3.20
C LYS A 77 4.29 -10.55 1.74
N VAL A 78 4.23 -9.31 1.27
CA VAL A 78 4.73 -8.93 -0.06
C VAL A 78 6.23 -9.23 -0.19
N SER A 79 7.03 -8.99 0.84
CA SER A 79 8.47 -9.32 0.85
C SER A 79 8.73 -10.82 0.72
N GLU A 80 7.94 -11.65 1.43
CA GLU A 80 7.98 -13.11 1.34
C GLU A 80 7.59 -13.57 -0.07
N ASP A 81 6.46 -13.08 -0.59
CA ASP A 81 5.94 -13.46 -1.90
C ASP A 81 6.93 -13.09 -3.03
N LEU A 82 7.57 -11.91 -2.95
CA LEU A 82 8.65 -11.52 -3.86
C LEU A 82 9.85 -12.49 -3.78
N SER A 83 10.16 -12.98 -2.58
CA SER A 83 11.26 -13.92 -2.36
C SER A 83 10.95 -15.30 -2.93
N ASP A 84 9.71 -15.76 -2.80
CA ASP A 84 9.28 -17.02 -3.43
C ASP A 84 9.26 -16.92 -4.96
N LEU A 85 8.79 -15.81 -5.52
CA LEU A 85 8.86 -15.58 -6.96
C LEU A 85 10.32 -15.51 -7.47
N THR A 86 11.22 -14.91 -6.68
CA THR A 86 12.65 -14.87 -7.03
C THR A 86 13.25 -16.29 -7.07
N LYS A 87 12.88 -17.18 -6.14
CA LYS A 87 13.36 -18.57 -6.11
C LYS A 87 12.97 -19.37 -7.36
N VAL A 88 11.82 -19.07 -7.97
CA VAL A 88 11.38 -19.72 -9.22
C VAL A 88 11.86 -19.01 -10.49
N GLY A 89 12.72 -18.01 -10.35
CA GLY A 89 13.45 -17.38 -11.46
C GLY A 89 12.88 -16.05 -11.95
N PHE A 90 11.94 -15.42 -11.25
CA PHE A 90 11.54 -14.06 -11.59
C PHE A 90 12.62 -13.05 -11.18
N ASP A 91 12.89 -12.07 -12.05
CA ASP A 91 13.78 -10.94 -11.77
C ASP A 91 12.97 -9.73 -11.32
N LEU A 92 12.86 -9.54 -9.99
CA LEU A 92 11.94 -8.58 -9.37
C LEU A 92 12.67 -7.47 -8.59
N GLN A 93 13.90 -7.12 -8.97
CA GLN A 93 14.67 -6.08 -8.28
C GLN A 93 13.96 -4.71 -8.29
N TRP A 94 13.24 -4.41 -9.36
CA TRP A 94 12.45 -3.18 -9.48
C TRP A 94 11.29 -3.16 -8.46
N LEU A 95 10.62 -4.29 -8.20
CA LEU A 95 9.59 -4.39 -7.17
C LEU A 95 10.17 -4.37 -5.75
N ARG A 96 11.34 -4.97 -5.53
CA ARG A 96 12.04 -4.87 -4.23
C ARG A 96 12.39 -3.41 -3.90
N SER A 97 12.86 -2.66 -4.89
CA SER A 97 13.15 -1.24 -4.75
C SER A 97 11.88 -0.43 -4.45
N LYS A 98 10.79 -0.73 -5.17
CA LYS A 98 9.47 -0.11 -4.91
C LYS A 98 8.94 -0.43 -3.51
N LEU A 99 9.04 -1.68 -3.05
CA LEU A 99 8.65 -2.10 -1.71
C LEU A 99 9.41 -1.30 -0.65
N GLY A 100 10.73 -1.16 -0.79
CA GLY A 100 11.56 -0.37 0.13
C GLY A 100 11.08 1.08 0.24
N LYS A 101 10.75 1.71 -0.90
CA LYS A 101 10.18 3.07 -0.92
C LYS A 101 8.83 3.14 -0.19
N VAL A 102 7.91 2.20 -0.47
CA VAL A 102 6.60 2.15 0.18
C VAL A 102 6.72 1.97 1.70
N CYS A 103 7.63 1.10 2.15
CA CYS A 103 7.89 0.91 3.59
C CYS A 103 8.40 2.20 4.25
N LEU A 104 9.31 2.92 3.60
CA LEU A 104 9.84 4.20 4.09
C LEU A 104 8.75 5.27 4.14
N ASP A 105 8.00 5.43 3.05
CA ASP A 105 6.93 6.42 2.95
C ASP A 105 5.86 6.16 4.03
N ARG A 106 5.51 4.89 4.29
CA ARG A 106 4.58 4.50 5.37
C ARG A 106 5.12 4.87 6.74
N LYS A 107 6.39 4.56 7.02
CA LYS A 107 7.01 4.91 8.31
C LYS A 107 6.97 6.42 8.56
N ASN A 108 7.24 7.22 7.53
CA ASN A 108 7.18 8.68 7.59
C ASN A 108 5.74 9.18 7.79
N HIS A 109 4.76 8.55 7.15
CA HIS A 109 3.35 8.87 7.35
C HIS A 109 2.93 8.64 8.81
N CYS A 110 3.20 7.46 9.38
CA CYS A 110 2.87 7.17 10.77
C CYS A 110 3.56 8.12 11.76
N ALA A 111 4.81 8.48 11.51
CA ALA A 111 5.51 9.48 12.33
C ALA A 111 4.87 10.87 12.26
N SER A 112 4.39 11.26 11.07
CA SER A 112 3.70 12.54 10.88
C SER A 112 2.33 12.54 11.56
N GLU A 113 1.59 11.44 11.46
CA GLU A 113 0.30 11.26 12.13
C GLU A 113 0.43 11.34 13.66
N ALA A 114 1.43 10.67 14.23
CA ALA A 114 1.73 10.77 15.66
C ALA A 114 2.02 12.22 16.08
N ARG A 115 2.83 12.93 15.29
CA ARG A 115 3.17 14.34 15.54
C ARG A 115 1.94 15.26 15.44
N ILE A 116 1.03 15.01 14.51
CA ILE A 116 -0.23 15.74 14.41
C ILE A 116 -1.04 15.54 15.70
N GLY A 117 -1.16 14.31 16.18
CA GLY A 117 -1.85 14.01 17.45
C GLY A 117 -1.25 14.75 18.66
N GLU A 118 0.08 14.83 18.76
CA GLU A 118 0.76 15.60 19.80
C GLU A 118 0.47 17.10 19.70
N ILE A 119 0.46 17.66 18.49
CA ILE A 119 0.15 19.08 18.26
C ILE A 119 -1.30 19.36 18.62
N GLU A 120 -2.25 18.51 18.23
CA GLU A 120 -3.66 18.65 18.58
C GLU A 120 -3.88 18.64 20.10
N GLN A 121 -3.14 17.83 20.85
CA GLN A 121 -3.19 17.83 22.31
C GLN A 121 -2.67 19.15 22.91
N HIS A 122 -1.56 19.66 22.40
CA HIS A 122 -1.02 20.95 22.85
C HIS A 122 -1.97 22.11 22.54
N VAL A 123 -2.60 22.12 21.35
CA VAL A 123 -3.60 23.12 20.98
C VAL A 123 -4.77 23.11 21.97
N LYS A 124 -5.33 21.93 22.26
CA LYS A 124 -6.43 21.80 23.25
C LYS A 124 -6.05 22.33 24.63
N LYS A 125 -4.82 22.06 25.09
CA LYS A 125 -4.33 22.57 26.38
C LYS A 125 -4.26 24.11 26.39
N LEU A 126 -3.76 24.71 25.31
CA LEU A 126 -3.69 26.16 25.17
C LEU A 126 -5.07 26.82 25.12
N GLU A 127 -6.03 26.20 24.44
CA GLU A 127 -7.42 26.68 24.38
C GLU A 127 -8.07 26.74 25.77
N VAL A 128 -7.82 25.73 26.62
CA VAL A 128 -8.29 25.73 28.01
C VAL A 128 -7.63 26.86 28.80
N MET A 129 -6.29 26.97 28.76
CA MET A 129 -5.57 28.04 29.47
C MET A 129 -6.01 29.44 29.04
N MET A 130 -6.28 29.63 27.76
CA MET A 130 -6.76 30.92 27.23
C MET A 130 -8.17 31.25 27.73
N SER A 131 -9.02 30.24 27.88
CA SER A 131 -10.37 30.40 28.44
C SER A 131 -10.31 30.77 29.93
N ASP A 132 -9.43 30.13 30.69
CA ASP A 132 -9.20 30.43 32.11
C ASP A 132 -8.71 31.88 32.28
N LEU A 133 -7.66 32.27 31.54
CA LEU A 133 -7.13 33.64 31.57
C LEU A 133 -8.16 34.70 31.16
N LYS A 134 -9.06 34.36 30.23
CA LYS A 134 -10.14 35.25 29.81
C LYS A 134 -11.17 35.41 30.94
N ALA A 135 -11.47 34.36 31.68
CA ALA A 135 -12.35 34.43 32.85
C ALA A 135 -11.73 35.30 33.95
N ASP A 136 -10.45 35.07 34.28
CA ASP A 136 -9.71 35.87 35.27
C ASP A 136 -9.71 37.36 34.90
N LEU A 137 -9.49 37.69 33.63
CA LEU A 137 -9.52 39.06 33.13
C LEU A 137 -10.89 39.74 33.31
N GLU A 138 -11.98 39.03 33.00
CA GLU A 138 -13.32 39.57 33.18
C GLU A 138 -13.67 39.74 34.66
N GLU A 139 -13.23 38.82 35.53
CA GLU A 139 -13.36 38.95 36.98
C GLU A 139 -12.70 40.25 37.48
N GLU A 140 -11.43 40.49 37.14
CA GLU A 140 -10.70 41.69 37.56
C GLU A 140 -11.34 42.99 37.03
N LYS A 141 -11.81 42.99 35.77
CA LYS A 141 -12.58 44.13 35.23
C LYS A 141 -13.85 44.40 36.04
N THR A 142 -14.55 43.36 36.49
CA THR A 142 -15.76 43.54 37.31
C THR A 142 -15.44 44.08 38.69
N LYS A 143 -14.31 43.70 39.30
CA LYS A 143 -13.83 44.26 40.57
C LYS A 143 -13.52 45.74 40.45
N LEU A 144 -12.80 46.15 39.40
CA LEU A 144 -12.45 47.55 39.15
C LEU A 144 -13.68 48.46 38.99
N LYS A 145 -14.76 47.98 38.35
CA LYS A 145 -16.01 48.73 38.19
C LYS A 145 -16.80 48.95 39.50
N ARG A 146 -16.47 48.23 40.57
CA ARG A 146 -17.15 48.32 41.88
C ARG A 146 -16.45 49.29 42.84
N LEU A 147 -15.26 49.80 42.48
CA LEU A 147 -14.52 50.85 43.19
C LEU A 147 -15.02 52.23 42.75
#